data_AF-A0A0F8XSL0-F1
#
_entry.id   AF-A0A0F8XSL0-F1
#
_cell.length_a   1.000
_cell.length_b   1.000
_cell.length_c   1.000
_cell.angle_alpha   90.00
_cell.angle_beta   90.00
_cell.angle_gamma   90.00
#
_symmetry.space_group_name_H-M   'P 1'
#
loop_
_entity.id
_entity.type
_entity.pdbx_description
1 polymer ?
#
loop_
_entity_poly.entity_id
_entity_poly.type
_entity_poly.pdbx_seq_one_letter_code
_entity_poly.pdbx_strand_id
1 'polypeptide(L)'
;YTQGEGDEAYTASTIKDINPYEGPEVKDIEDVKATEKPKKVAKQVKHGAIKDNSEEIKKLKDKIESLKSIHKDGLLTDDGLKQATEQINTDLEALEQ
;
A
#
# COMPACT_ATOMS: atom_id res chain seq x y z
N TYR A 1 -11.71 -23.30 55.84
CA TYR A 1 -13.09 -22.87 55.54
C TYR A 1 -13.58 -21.96 56.65
N THR A 2 -13.71 -20.67 56.37
CA THR A 2 -14.96 -19.88 56.52
C THR A 2 -14.64 -18.43 56.18
N GLN A 3 -15.49 -17.88 55.33
CA GLN A 3 -15.47 -16.53 54.77
C GLN A 3 -16.52 -15.71 55.53
N GLY A 4 -16.26 -14.42 55.75
CA GLY A 4 -17.22 -13.41 56.19
C GLY A 4 -16.67 -12.52 57.31
N GLU A 5 -16.84 -11.20 57.37
CA GLU A 5 -17.42 -10.18 56.48
C GLU A 5 -17.23 -8.82 57.22
N GLY A 6 -17.05 -7.72 56.48
CA GLY A 6 -17.13 -6.35 57.00
C GLY A 6 -15.80 -5.72 57.44
N ASP A 7 -15.50 -4.46 57.18
CA ASP A 7 -16.29 -3.42 56.55
C ASP A 7 -15.34 -2.25 56.22
N GLU A 8 -14.70 -2.29 55.05
CA GLU A 8 -13.97 -1.12 54.54
C GLU A 8 -14.46 -0.87 53.12
N ALA A 9 -15.65 -0.28 53.04
CA ALA A 9 -16.13 0.33 51.82
C ALA A 9 -15.16 1.45 51.42
N TYR A 10 -14.22 1.14 50.52
CA TYR A 10 -13.43 2.15 49.83
C TYR A 10 -14.39 3.01 49.00
N THR A 11 -14.77 4.16 49.54
CA THR A 11 -15.61 5.10 48.78
C THR A 11 -14.76 5.73 47.67
N ALA A 12 -15.11 5.41 46.42
CA ALA A 12 -14.51 6.06 45.27
C ALA A 12 -14.85 7.56 45.33
N SER A 13 -13.83 8.41 45.46
CA SER A 13 -14.03 9.87 45.41
C SER A 13 -14.55 10.27 44.04
N THR A 14 -15.71 10.93 44.02
CA THR A 14 -16.34 11.43 42.79
C THR A 14 -15.64 12.72 42.35
N ILE A 15 -15.16 12.77 41.11
CA ILE A 15 -14.62 14.00 40.51
C ILE A 15 -15.82 14.96 40.34
N LYS A 16 -15.88 16.02 41.17
CA LYS A 16 -17.01 16.97 41.18
C LYS A 16 -16.93 18.05 40.09
N ASP A 17 -15.72 18.30 39.58
CA ASP A 17 -15.46 19.40 38.64
C ASP A 17 -15.17 18.87 37.24
N ILE A 18 -16.20 18.25 36.64
CA ILE A 18 -16.16 17.93 35.21
C ILE A 18 -16.95 19.04 34.52
N ASN A 19 -16.26 20.09 34.05
CA ASN A 19 -16.91 21.08 33.21
C ASN A 19 -17.27 20.40 31.87
N PRO A 20 -18.55 20.35 31.50
CA PRO A 20 -18.94 19.80 30.21
C PRO A 20 -18.36 20.69 29.12
N TYR A 21 -17.56 20.10 28.24
CA TYR A 21 -17.06 20.81 27.08
C TYR A 21 -18.18 20.96 26.05
N GLU A 22 -18.64 22.19 25.85
CA GLU A 22 -19.47 22.53 24.70
C GLU A 22 -18.52 22.76 23.51
N GLY A 23 -18.51 21.80 22.60
CA GLY A 23 -17.73 21.90 21.37
C GLY A 23 -18.19 23.07 20.50
N PRO A 24 -17.35 23.51 19.55
CA PRO A 24 -17.69 24.60 18.65
C PRO A 24 -19.00 24.30 17.89
N GLU A 25 -19.82 25.33 17.68
CA GLU A 25 -21.07 25.20 16.93
C GLU A 25 -20.82 24.63 15.53
N VAL A 26 -21.43 23.49 15.25
CA VAL A 26 -21.40 22.88 13.93
C VAL A 26 -22.46 23.56 13.08
N LYS A 27 -22.04 24.34 12.08
CA LYS A 27 -22.96 24.91 11.09
C LYS A 27 -23.24 23.89 10.00
N ASP A 28 -24.51 23.80 9.59
CA ASP A 28 -24.90 22.99 8.45
C ASP A 28 -24.19 23.50 7.18
N ILE A 29 -23.59 22.57 6.46
CA ILE A 29 -22.90 22.86 5.20
C ILE A 29 -23.99 23.08 4.16
N GLU A 30 -23.93 24.19 3.41
CA GLU A 30 -24.86 24.43 2.31
C GLU A 30 -24.84 23.23 1.35
N ASP A 31 -26.02 22.68 1.08
CA ASP A 31 -26.21 21.52 0.22
C ASP A 31 -25.88 21.94 -1.23
N VAL A 32 -24.61 21.77 -1.62
CA VAL A 32 -24.13 22.16 -2.94
C VAL A 32 -24.83 21.27 -3.96
N LYS A 33 -25.92 21.77 -4.56
CA LYS A 33 -26.54 21.18 -5.76
C LYS A 33 -25.61 21.35 -6.95
N ALA A 34 -24.48 20.64 -6.94
CA ALA A 34 -23.65 20.46 -8.11
C ALA A 34 -24.26 19.33 -8.94
N THR A 35 -25.13 19.70 -9.88
CA THR A 35 -25.46 18.83 -11.02
C THR A 35 -24.25 18.71 -11.93
N GLU A 36 -23.22 17.98 -11.50
CA GLU A 36 -22.22 17.46 -12.42
C GLU A 36 -22.70 16.10 -12.92
N LYS A 37 -23.22 16.08 -14.15
CA LYS A 37 -23.45 14.82 -14.87
C LYS A 37 -22.13 14.03 -14.82
N PRO A 38 -22.14 12.73 -14.45
CA PRO A 38 -20.92 11.96 -14.41
C PRO A 38 -20.25 12.04 -15.78
N LYS A 39 -19.00 12.51 -15.82
CA LYS A 39 -18.17 12.51 -17.03
C LYS A 39 -18.24 11.10 -17.60
N LYS A 40 -18.69 10.95 -18.86
CA LYS A 40 -18.64 9.68 -19.59
C LYS A 40 -17.19 9.20 -19.53
N VAL A 41 -16.93 8.20 -18.69
CA VAL A 41 -15.63 7.57 -18.59
C VAL A 41 -15.38 6.95 -19.96
N ALA A 42 -14.38 7.48 -20.67
CA ALA A 42 -13.99 6.97 -21.97
C ALA A 42 -13.74 5.47 -21.84
N LYS A 43 -14.28 4.70 -22.79
CA LYS A 43 -14.18 3.25 -22.91
C LYS A 43 -12.83 2.75 -22.36
N GLN A 44 -12.87 1.92 -21.32
CA GLN A 44 -11.78 1.00 -21.02
C GLN A 44 -11.47 0.26 -22.32
N VAL A 45 -10.34 0.59 -22.94
CA VAL A 45 -9.82 -0.17 -24.06
C VAL A 45 -9.51 -1.53 -23.47
N LYS A 46 -10.27 -2.54 -23.87
CA LYS A 46 -9.92 -3.93 -23.58
C LYS A 46 -8.54 -4.12 -24.18
N HIS A 47 -7.51 -4.24 -23.35
CA HIS A 47 -6.25 -4.86 -23.74
C HIS A 47 -6.61 -6.29 -24.09
N GLY A 48 -7.02 -6.50 -25.35
CA GLY A 48 -7.07 -7.82 -25.93
C GLY A 48 -5.68 -8.41 -25.75
N ALA A 49 -5.63 -9.63 -25.24
CA ALA A 49 -4.43 -10.40 -24.99
C ALA A 49 -3.67 -10.67 -26.31
N ILE A 50 -3.07 -9.62 -26.87
CA ILE A 50 -1.90 -9.76 -27.70
C ILE A 50 -0.82 -10.12 -26.69
N LYS A 51 -0.28 -11.33 -26.80
CA LYS A 51 0.96 -11.71 -26.12
C LYS A 51 2.07 -10.84 -26.70
N ASP A 52 2.06 -9.57 -26.36
CA ASP A 52 3.14 -8.65 -26.67
C ASP A 52 4.24 -8.97 -25.67
N ASN A 53 5.03 -10.00 -26.00
CA ASN A 53 6.28 -10.32 -25.30
C ASN A 53 7.18 -9.07 -25.20
N SER A 54 6.95 -8.05 -26.02
CA SER A 54 7.53 -6.71 -25.94
C SER A 54 7.51 -6.10 -24.52
N GLU A 55 6.40 -6.18 -23.79
CA GLU A 55 6.36 -5.64 -22.42
C GLU A 55 7.19 -6.48 -21.43
N GLU A 56 7.19 -7.80 -21.59
CA GLU A 56 7.96 -8.72 -20.75
C GLU A 56 9.46 -8.61 -21.03
N ILE A 57 9.85 -8.52 -22.30
CA ILE A 57 11.21 -8.26 -22.76
C ILE A 57 11.72 -6.93 -22.18
N LYS A 58 10.88 -5.88 -22.18
CA LYS A 58 11.25 -4.59 -21.59
C LYS A 58 11.48 -4.72 -20.08
N LYS A 59 10.55 -5.36 -19.35
CA LYS A 59 10.68 -5.58 -17.90
C LYS A 59 11.94 -6.37 -17.55
N LEU A 60 12.29 -7.39 -18.35
CA LEU A 60 13.50 -8.17 -18.14
C LEU A 60 14.78 -7.34 -18.38
N LYS A 61 14.81 -6.50 -19.41
CA LYS A 61 15.92 -5.56 -19.66
C LYS A 61 16.07 -4.54 -18.52
N ASP A 62 14.96 -3.96 -18.05
CA ASP A 62 14.97 -3.04 -16.90
C ASP A 62 15.49 -3.74 -15.62
N LYS A 63 15.19 -5.02 -15.45
CA LYS A 63 15.67 -5.83 -14.31
C LYS A 63 17.18 -6.03 -14.34
N ILE A 64 17.79 -6.21 -15.50
CA ILE A 64 19.27 -6.26 -15.65
C ILE A 64 19.90 -4.93 -15.24
N GLU A 65 19.30 -3.81 -15.61
CA GLU A 65 19.80 -2.48 -15.24
C GLU A 65 19.71 -2.22 -13.74
N SER A 66 18.60 -2.65 -13.12
CA SER A 66 18.44 -2.64 -11.67
C SER A 66 19.49 -3.50 -10.96
N LEU A 67 19.75 -4.72 -11.44
CA LEU A 67 20.77 -5.61 -10.87
C LEU A 67 22.18 -5.01 -10.96
N LYS A 68 22.53 -4.34 -12.07
CA LYS A 68 23.80 -3.60 -12.20
C LYS A 68 23.91 -2.45 -11.21
N SER A 69 22.79 -1.80 -10.88
CA SER A 69 22.77 -0.71 -9.90
C SER A 69 22.97 -1.25 -8.48
N ILE A 70 22.26 -2.32 -8.12
CA ILE A 70 22.41 -3.02 -6.83
C ILE A 70 23.85 -3.54 -6.65
N HIS A 71 24.47 -4.04 -7.72
CA HIS A 71 25.87 -4.45 -7.73
C HIS A 71 26.84 -3.28 -7.49
N LYS A 72 26.61 -2.14 -8.14
CA LYS A 72 27.39 -0.91 -7.87
C LYS A 72 27.24 -0.43 -6.43
N ASP A 73 26.07 -0.62 -5.84
CA ASP A 73 25.79 -0.31 -4.44
C ASP A 73 26.43 -1.32 -3.46
N GLY A 74 27.10 -2.36 -3.96
CA GLY A 74 27.77 -3.38 -3.16
C GLY A 74 26.81 -4.39 -2.50
N LEU A 75 25.53 -4.37 -2.88
CA LEU A 75 24.48 -5.23 -2.34
C LEU A 75 24.41 -6.60 -3.04
N LEU A 76 25.15 -6.76 -4.14
CA LEU A 76 25.22 -8.00 -4.92
C LEU A 76 26.67 -8.34 -5.24
N THR A 77 27.03 -9.62 -5.14
CA THR A 77 28.37 -10.10 -5.53
C THR A 77 28.50 -10.19 -7.05
N ASP A 78 29.74 -10.17 -7.56
CA ASP A 78 30.01 -10.36 -9.00
C ASP A 78 29.38 -11.66 -9.54
N ASP A 79 29.51 -12.74 -8.78
CA ASP A 79 28.98 -14.05 -9.15
C ASP A 79 27.44 -14.06 -9.16
N GLY A 80 26.82 -13.41 -8.17
CA GLY A 80 25.37 -13.25 -8.10
C GLY A 80 24.82 -12.40 -9.26
N LEU A 81 25.52 -11.32 -9.64
CA LEU A 81 25.17 -10.51 -10.80
C LEU A 81 25.25 -11.33 -12.09
N LYS A 82 26.32 -12.12 -12.25
CA LYS A 82 26.53 -12.96 -13.44
C LYS A 82 25.41 -14.00 -13.59
N GLN A 83 25.13 -14.77 -12.55
CA GLN A 83 24.08 -15.80 -12.56
C GLN A 83 22.69 -15.20 -12.85
N ALA A 84 22.35 -14.09 -12.19
CA ALA A 84 21.07 -13.42 -12.41
C ALA A 84 20.94 -12.87 -13.84
N THR A 85 22.02 -12.33 -14.40
CA THR A 85 22.03 -11.82 -15.77
C THR A 85 21.92 -12.94 -16.80
N GLU A 86 22.63 -14.07 -16.60
CA GLU A 86 22.53 -15.25 -17.46
C GLU A 86 21.11 -15.81 -17.47
N GLN A 87 20.48 -15.98 -16.30
CA GLN A 87 19.09 -16.46 -16.22
C GLN A 87 18.12 -15.56 -16.97
N ILE A 88 18.21 -14.23 -16.76
CA ILE A 88 17.33 -13.27 -17.44
C ILE A 88 17.57 -13.28 -18.96
N ASN A 89 18.80 -13.46 -19.41
CA ASN A 89 19.10 -13.56 -20.84
C ASN A 89 18.50 -14.83 -21.46
N THR A 90 18.55 -15.98 -20.76
CA THR A 90 17.87 -17.20 -21.21
C THR A 90 16.35 -16.99 -21.33
N ASP A 91 15.75 -16.29 -20.37
CA ASP A 91 14.32 -15.97 -20.40
C ASP A 91 13.99 -15.01 -21.57
N LEU A 92 14.88 -14.06 -21.87
CA LEU A 92 14.76 -13.16 -23.02
C LEU A 92 14.83 -13.92 -24.35
N GLU A 93 15.80 -14.83 -24.51
CA GLU A 93 15.94 -15.66 -25.71
C GLU A 93 14.70 -16.54 -25.92
N ALA A 94 14.13 -17.09 -24.84
CA ALA A 94 12.91 -17.89 -24.91
C ALA A 94 11.66 -17.08 -25.33
N LEU A 95 11.66 -15.76 -25.07
CA LEU A 95 10.57 -14.85 -25.43
C LEU A 95 10.73 -14.23 -26.84
N GLU A 96 11.96 -14.21 -27.37
CA GLU A 96 12.27 -13.75 -28.74
C GLU A 96 12.11 -14.86 -29.80
N GLN A 97 11.95 -16.13 -29.41
CA GLN A 97 11.63 -17.29 -30.28
C GLN A 97 10.14 -17.43 -30.59
#